data_AF-A0A7X3FJD1-F1
#
_entry.id   AF-A0A7X3FJD1-F1
#
_cell.length_a   1.000
_cell.length_b   1.000
_cell.length_c   1.000
_cell.angle_alpha   90.00
_cell.angle_beta   90.00
_cell.angle_gamma   90.00
#
_symmetry.space_group_name_H-M   'P 1'
#
loop_
_entity.id
_entity.type
_entity.pdbx_description
1 polymer ?
#
loop_
_entity_poly.entity_id
_entity_poly.type
_entity_poly.pdbx_seq_one_letter_code
_entity_poly.pdbx_strand_id
1 'polypeptide(L)'
;MFLSELLEDYKESDEQRAILQAFVDRVWKSKCSSKKYERYYSFQICSASLDNREDLIQLFTSYNRISYTVFKSYYTQKIEPVDQIRIHLNNVYAFLCDPEVYYPKEYYSLLLTPKREYFKTVSQIKNGEKVEAPPIQAAIAQALEQAMNIRKQSIENKANLSWSEYKKIINSYIERIFSNYIPVEDYEKKHGWELRAPVDWWSEDHYAIKYMCTCITGYMRNYVRDRKPKAVKEKLCSLCKESFFYKSSKRLYCDSCKKQKQLLWQKNSMKKSRKK
;
A
#
# COMPACT_ATOMS: atom_id res chain seq x y z
N MET A 1 -25.35 9.85 15.99
CA MET A 1 -24.82 10.89 15.09
C MET A 1 -24.10 10.18 13.97
N PHE A 2 -24.72 10.25 12.80
CA PHE A 2 -24.19 9.68 11.58
C PHE A 2 -22.97 10.50 11.13
N LEU A 3 -22.07 9.88 10.39
CA LEU A 3 -20.87 10.54 9.87
C LEU A 3 -21.22 11.55 8.76
N SER A 4 -22.21 11.24 7.91
CA SER A 4 -22.66 12.15 6.86
C SER A 4 -23.18 13.46 7.44
N GLU A 5 -24.10 13.38 8.42
CA GLU A 5 -24.63 14.52 9.16
C GLU A 5 -23.51 15.39 9.74
N LEU A 6 -22.53 14.78 10.40
CA LEU A 6 -21.41 15.51 11.00
C LEU A 6 -20.58 16.29 9.97
N LEU A 7 -20.42 15.74 8.76
CA LEU A 7 -19.66 16.36 7.68
C LEU A 7 -20.44 17.50 7.02
N GLU A 8 -21.77 17.41 7.01
CA GLU A 8 -22.67 18.47 6.53
C GLU A 8 -22.76 19.60 7.55
N ASP A 9 -22.97 19.28 8.84
CA ASP A 9 -22.92 20.23 9.95
C ASP A 9 -21.60 21.03 9.95
N TYR A 10 -20.48 20.36 9.68
CA TYR A 10 -19.18 21.04 9.57
C TYR A 10 -19.16 22.11 8.46
N LYS A 11 -19.87 21.92 7.36
CA LYS A 11 -19.91 22.90 6.26
C LYS A 11 -20.82 24.09 6.56
N GLU A 12 -21.92 23.83 7.26
CA GLU A 12 -22.97 24.82 7.51
C GLU A 12 -22.72 25.62 8.81
N SER A 13 -21.93 25.09 9.73
CA SER A 13 -21.65 25.70 11.03
C SER A 13 -20.50 26.71 11.00
N ASP A 14 -20.63 27.78 11.79
CA ASP A 14 -19.54 28.70 12.11
C ASP A 14 -18.51 28.09 13.10
N GLU A 15 -18.85 26.99 13.78
CA GLU A 15 -18.02 26.30 14.77
C GLU A 15 -17.23 25.11 14.21
N GLN A 16 -16.83 25.18 12.94
CA GLN A 16 -16.13 24.13 12.20
C GLN A 16 -14.98 23.47 12.99
N ARG A 17 -14.20 24.28 13.71
CA ARG A 17 -13.05 23.80 14.49
C ARG A 17 -13.45 22.91 15.66
N ALA A 18 -14.54 23.23 16.34
CA ALA A 18 -15.04 22.44 17.47
C ALA A 18 -15.55 21.07 16.99
N ILE A 19 -16.31 21.08 15.89
CA ILE A 19 -16.81 19.86 15.23
C ILE A 19 -15.65 18.95 14.81
N LEU A 20 -14.66 19.52 14.10
CA LEU A 20 -13.48 18.78 13.67
C LEU A 20 -12.70 18.19 14.86
N GLN A 21 -12.49 18.98 15.92
CA GLN A 21 -11.77 18.51 17.10
C GLN A 21 -12.52 17.39 17.81
N ALA A 22 -13.85 17.50 17.95
CA ALA A 22 -14.69 16.46 18.54
C ALA A 22 -14.60 15.16 17.73
N PHE A 23 -14.61 15.24 16.40
CA PHE A 23 -14.43 14.09 15.52
C PHE A 23 -13.06 13.44 15.70
N VAL A 24 -11.98 14.23 15.61
CA VAL A 24 -10.59 13.77 15.74
C VAL A 24 -10.39 13.08 17.10
N ASP A 25 -10.91 13.67 18.17
CA ASP A 25 -10.89 13.09 19.51
C ASP A 25 -11.61 11.75 19.55
N ARG A 26 -12.81 11.66 18.96
CA ARG A 26 -13.59 10.41 18.91
C ARG A 26 -12.86 9.32 18.14
N VAL A 27 -12.24 9.65 17.00
CA VAL A 27 -11.40 8.71 16.24
C VAL A 27 -10.28 8.15 17.10
N TRP A 28 -9.51 9.01 17.78
CA TRP A 28 -8.35 8.55 18.55
C TRP A 28 -8.69 7.90 19.89
N LYS A 29 -9.85 8.23 20.48
CA LYS A 29 -10.38 7.61 21.71
C LYS A 29 -11.14 6.31 21.44
N SER A 30 -11.39 5.95 20.17
CA SER A 30 -12.01 4.68 19.80
C SER A 30 -11.26 3.50 20.44
N LYS A 31 -12.04 2.56 20.99
CA LYS A 31 -11.54 1.34 21.65
C LYS A 31 -11.05 0.30 20.64
N CYS A 32 -11.19 0.55 19.34
CA CYS A 32 -10.68 -0.33 18.30
C CYS A 32 -9.15 -0.38 18.36
N SER A 33 -8.65 -1.50 18.85
CA SER A 33 -7.21 -1.76 18.98
C SER A 33 -6.74 -2.66 17.84
N SER A 34 -5.43 -2.72 17.64
CA SER A 34 -4.83 -3.67 16.72
C SER A 34 -3.60 -4.24 17.38
N LYS A 35 -3.36 -5.54 17.18
CA LYS A 35 -2.24 -6.25 17.79
C LYS A 35 -1.48 -7.01 16.71
N LYS A 36 -0.18 -7.08 16.91
CA LYS A 36 0.71 -7.99 16.19
C LYS A 36 0.73 -9.30 16.93
N TYR A 37 0.73 -10.40 16.19
CA TYR A 37 0.97 -11.73 16.75
C TYR A 37 1.69 -12.58 15.72
N GLU A 38 2.41 -13.58 16.21
CA GLU A 38 3.09 -14.54 15.37
C GLU A 38 2.12 -15.62 14.89
N ARG A 39 2.21 -15.94 13.60
CA ARG A 39 1.66 -17.15 13.02
C ARG A 39 2.81 -18.03 12.54
N TYR A 40 2.50 -19.31 12.42
CA TYR A 40 3.47 -20.29 11.95
C TYR A 40 2.93 -20.99 10.70
N TYR A 41 3.77 -21.12 9.69
CA TYR A 41 3.59 -22.18 8.70
C TYR A 41 4.18 -23.44 9.29
N SER A 42 3.31 -24.40 9.57
CA SER A 42 3.69 -25.71 10.08
C SER A 42 3.19 -26.83 9.20
N PHE A 43 3.93 -27.94 9.23
CA PHE A 43 3.53 -29.21 8.65
C PHE A 43 4.12 -30.35 9.47
N GLN A 44 3.42 -31.49 9.49
CA GLN A 44 3.86 -32.70 10.18
C GLN A 44 4.67 -33.57 9.22
N ILE A 45 5.75 -34.14 9.75
CA ILE A 45 6.65 -35.01 9.00
C ILE A 45 6.29 -36.45 9.35
N CYS A 46 6.05 -37.27 8.33
CA CYS A 46 5.82 -38.70 8.47
C CYS A 46 7.05 -39.45 7.97
N SER A 47 7.79 -40.08 8.88
CA SER A 47 9.01 -40.85 8.55
C SER A 47 8.74 -41.95 7.52
N ALA A 48 7.62 -42.66 7.67
CA ALA A 48 7.20 -43.70 6.74
C ALA A 48 6.94 -43.18 5.31
N SER A 49 6.54 -41.92 5.15
CA SER A 49 6.33 -41.30 3.84
C SER A 49 7.63 -40.86 3.16
N LEU A 50 8.76 -40.92 3.87
CA LEU A 50 10.10 -40.59 3.42
C LEU A 50 11.01 -41.83 3.39
N ASP A 51 10.44 -43.04 3.33
CA ASP A 51 11.17 -44.32 3.40
C ASP A 51 12.09 -44.45 4.62
N ASN A 52 11.75 -43.78 5.73
CA ASN A 52 12.56 -43.69 6.95
C ASN A 52 14.00 -43.18 6.70
N ARG A 53 14.16 -42.34 5.67
CA ARG A 53 15.43 -41.70 5.36
C ARG A 53 15.76 -40.57 6.32
N GLU A 54 16.80 -40.78 7.10
CA GLU A 54 17.24 -39.85 8.14
C GLU A 54 17.65 -38.48 7.58
N ASP A 55 18.31 -38.45 6.41
CA ASP A 55 18.75 -37.20 5.75
C ASP A 55 17.59 -36.26 5.43
N LEU A 56 16.50 -36.80 4.87
CA LEU A 56 15.30 -36.03 4.53
C LEU A 56 14.48 -35.66 5.77
N ILE A 57 14.40 -36.56 6.76
CA ILE A 57 13.68 -36.30 8.01
C ILE A 57 14.33 -35.13 8.76
N GLN A 58 15.66 -35.15 8.92
CA GLN A 58 16.40 -34.07 9.56
C GLN A 58 16.24 -32.75 8.80
N LEU A 59 16.38 -32.79 7.47
CA LEU A 59 16.22 -31.62 6.61
C LEU A 59 14.86 -30.96 6.83
N PHE A 60 13.75 -31.70 6.66
CA PHE A 60 12.42 -31.11 6.79
C PHE A 60 12.09 -30.72 8.23
N THR A 61 12.64 -31.42 9.23
CA THR A 61 12.44 -31.09 10.64
C THR A 61 13.00 -29.71 10.96
N SER A 62 14.15 -29.33 10.37
CA SER A 62 14.73 -28.00 10.54
C SER A 62 13.87 -26.86 9.98
N TYR A 63 12.95 -27.15 9.06
CA TYR A 63 12.07 -26.17 8.41
C TYR A 63 10.58 -26.41 8.66
N ASN A 64 10.22 -27.29 9.59
CA ASN A 64 8.83 -27.70 9.81
C ASN A 64 7.95 -26.61 10.42
N ARG A 65 8.56 -25.54 10.94
CA ARG A 65 7.90 -24.45 11.64
C ARG A 65 8.59 -23.13 11.35
N ILE A 66 7.95 -22.31 10.50
CA ILE A 66 8.44 -20.98 10.14
C ILE A 66 7.47 -19.92 10.66
N SER A 67 7.98 -18.98 11.46
CA SER A 67 7.18 -17.89 12.01
C SER A 67 7.06 -16.70 11.04
N TYR A 68 5.94 -15.99 11.12
CA TYR A 68 5.73 -14.71 10.47
C TYR A 68 4.74 -13.86 11.27
N THR A 69 4.92 -12.54 11.24
CA THR A 69 4.08 -11.61 11.98
C THR A 69 2.84 -11.23 11.18
N VAL A 70 1.69 -11.21 11.86
CA VAL A 70 0.41 -10.76 11.31
C VAL A 70 -0.12 -9.60 12.13
N PHE A 71 -0.78 -8.67 11.46
CA PHE A 71 -1.50 -7.55 12.07
C PHE A 71 -2.99 -7.79 11.98
N LYS A 72 -3.71 -7.70 13.09
CA LYS A 72 -5.17 -7.83 13.12
C LYS A 72 -5.78 -6.78 14.04
N SER A 73 -6.89 -6.20 13.58
CA SER A 73 -7.74 -5.33 14.40
C SER A 73 -8.68 -6.16 15.26
N TYR A 74 -8.87 -5.73 16.50
CA TYR A 74 -9.74 -6.36 17.48
C TYR A 74 -10.79 -5.37 17.96
N TYR A 75 -12.04 -5.79 17.93
CA TYR A 75 -13.21 -5.05 18.38
C TYR A 75 -14.16 -6.03 19.06
N THR A 76 -14.71 -5.64 20.21
CA THR A 76 -15.63 -6.45 21.02
C THR A 76 -17.08 -5.96 20.94
N GLN A 77 -17.30 -4.84 20.25
CA GLN A 77 -18.57 -4.13 20.20
C GLN A 77 -19.02 -3.97 18.75
N LYS A 78 -20.29 -3.58 18.55
CA LYS A 78 -20.78 -3.18 17.23
C LYS A 78 -19.95 -2.01 16.73
N ILE A 79 -19.45 -2.12 15.50
CA ILE A 79 -18.54 -1.14 14.91
C ILE A 79 -19.34 0.08 14.46
N GLU A 80 -19.01 1.25 15.01
CA GLU A 80 -19.55 2.53 14.53
C GLU A 80 -18.76 3.05 13.31
N PRO A 81 -19.32 3.99 12.53
CA PRO A 81 -18.60 4.63 11.40
C PRO A 81 -17.20 5.13 11.76
N VAL A 82 -17.06 5.78 12.91
CA VAL A 82 -15.78 6.31 13.42
C VAL A 82 -14.78 5.19 13.73
N ASP A 83 -15.27 4.04 14.21
CA ASP A 83 -14.43 2.86 14.46
C ASP A 83 -13.90 2.27 13.15
N GLN A 84 -14.69 2.29 12.08
CA GLN A 84 -14.23 1.84 10.75
C GLN A 84 -13.07 2.71 10.25
N ILE A 85 -13.18 4.03 10.43
CA ILE A 85 -12.09 4.97 10.11
C ILE A 85 -10.88 4.68 10.99
N ARG A 86 -11.07 4.44 12.29
CA ARG A 86 -9.98 4.10 13.22
C ARG A 86 -9.24 2.82 12.80
N ILE A 87 -9.97 1.77 12.45
CA ILE A 87 -9.43 0.50 11.95
C ILE A 87 -8.65 0.74 10.66
N HIS A 88 -9.21 1.52 9.73
CA HIS A 88 -8.54 1.87 8.48
C HIS A 88 -7.24 2.63 8.72
N LEU A 89 -7.22 3.60 9.64
CA LEU A 89 -6.00 4.32 10.03
C LEU A 89 -4.92 3.41 10.59
N ASN A 90 -5.28 2.41 11.39
CA ASN A 90 -4.33 1.41 11.90
C ASN A 90 -3.77 0.57 10.75
N ASN A 91 -4.62 0.14 9.82
CA ASN A 91 -4.21 -0.67 8.66
C ASN A 91 -3.30 0.12 7.70
N VAL A 92 -3.60 1.40 7.46
CA VAL A 92 -2.76 2.28 6.62
C VAL A 92 -1.37 2.45 7.24
N TYR A 93 -1.29 2.67 8.56
CA TYR A 93 -0.01 2.73 9.26
C TYR A 93 0.75 1.41 9.18
N ALA A 94 0.09 0.29 9.46
CA ALA A 94 0.70 -1.04 9.41
C ALA A 94 1.22 -1.37 7.99
N PHE A 95 0.48 -0.97 6.96
CA PHE A 95 0.86 -1.21 5.58
C PHE A 95 2.02 -0.31 5.11
N LEU A 96 1.96 1.00 5.37
CA LEU A 96 2.88 1.99 4.80
C LEU A 96 4.07 2.36 5.69
N CYS A 97 3.99 2.13 7.00
CA CYS A 97 4.98 2.62 7.95
C CYS A 97 5.62 1.48 8.77
N ASP A 98 4.83 0.52 9.22
CA ASP A 98 5.29 -0.51 10.15
C ASP A 98 6.24 -1.53 9.48
N PRO A 99 7.49 -1.67 9.93
CA PRO A 99 8.48 -2.53 9.28
C PRO A 99 8.26 -4.02 9.52
N GLU A 100 7.37 -4.43 10.43
CA GLU A 100 7.26 -5.83 10.84
C GLU A 100 6.17 -6.63 10.11
N VAL A 101 5.19 -5.95 9.52
CA VAL A 101 3.95 -6.58 9.02
C VAL A 101 3.67 -6.18 7.56
N TYR A 102 2.78 -6.91 6.88
CA TYR A 102 2.36 -6.66 5.50
C TYR A 102 3.51 -6.54 4.49
N TYR A 103 3.97 -7.70 4.04
CA TYR A 103 4.90 -7.82 2.91
C TYR A 103 4.15 -8.23 1.62
N PRO A 104 4.80 -8.15 0.45
CA PRO A 104 4.22 -8.65 -0.80
C PRO A 104 3.82 -10.12 -0.72
N LYS A 105 2.87 -10.55 -1.54
CA LYS A 105 2.35 -11.94 -1.55
C LYS A 105 3.47 -12.94 -1.81
N GLU A 106 4.45 -12.55 -2.62
CA GLU A 106 5.63 -13.32 -3.00
C GLU A 106 6.42 -13.76 -1.75
N TYR A 107 6.62 -12.85 -0.78
CA TYR A 107 7.29 -13.15 0.49
C TYR A 107 6.64 -14.34 1.20
N TYR A 108 5.32 -14.27 1.43
CA TYR A 108 4.59 -15.33 2.12
C TYR A 108 4.56 -16.64 1.31
N SER A 109 4.57 -16.54 -0.02
CA SER A 109 4.63 -17.71 -0.89
C SER A 109 5.97 -18.44 -0.79
N LEU A 110 7.07 -17.71 -0.62
CA LEU A 110 8.42 -18.27 -0.46
C LEU A 110 8.59 -18.93 0.91
N LEU A 111 8.00 -18.37 1.98
CA LEU A 111 7.97 -19.02 3.30
C LEU A 111 7.24 -20.37 3.31
N LEU A 112 6.35 -20.62 2.35
CA LEU A 112 5.65 -21.90 2.19
C LEU A 112 6.46 -22.95 1.42
N THR A 113 7.61 -22.59 0.85
CA THR A 113 8.44 -23.48 0.03
C THR A 113 8.83 -24.77 0.75
N PRO A 114 9.26 -24.77 2.03
CA PRO A 114 9.63 -26.02 2.71
C PRO A 114 8.49 -27.03 2.79
N LYS A 115 7.27 -26.55 3.03
CA LYS A 115 6.06 -27.38 3.03
C LYS A 115 5.77 -27.95 1.64
N ARG A 116 5.92 -27.14 0.59
CA ARG A 116 5.71 -27.57 -0.80
C ARG A 116 6.74 -28.61 -1.22
N GLU A 117 8.02 -28.38 -0.92
CA GLU A 117 9.09 -29.32 -1.19
C GLU A 117 8.89 -30.63 -0.41
N TYR A 118 8.42 -30.58 0.84
CA TYR A 118 8.07 -31.80 1.58
C TYR A 118 7.02 -32.65 0.86
N PHE A 119 5.86 -32.07 0.49
CA PHE A 119 4.82 -32.82 -0.19
C PHE A 119 5.23 -33.27 -1.59
N LYS A 120 6.06 -32.49 -2.28
CA LYS A 120 6.66 -32.87 -3.55
C LYS A 120 7.57 -34.08 -3.38
N THR A 121 8.50 -34.06 -2.43
CA THR A 121 9.39 -35.19 -2.12
C THR A 121 8.62 -36.45 -1.78
N VAL A 122 7.58 -36.35 -0.94
CA VAL A 122 6.71 -37.49 -0.61
C VAL A 122 6.05 -38.06 -1.87
N SER A 123 5.60 -37.20 -2.80
CA SER A 123 5.02 -37.65 -4.07
C SER A 123 6.05 -38.33 -4.98
N GLN A 124 7.26 -37.80 -5.04
CA GLN A 124 8.34 -38.35 -5.87
C GLN A 124 8.79 -39.72 -5.37
N ILE A 125 8.94 -39.88 -4.06
CA ILE A 125 9.27 -41.17 -3.43
C ILE A 125 8.18 -42.20 -3.73
N LYS A 126 6.89 -41.83 -3.61
CA LYS A 126 5.76 -42.70 -3.96
C LYS A 126 5.77 -43.15 -5.42
N ASN A 127 6.32 -42.33 -6.32
CA ASN A 127 6.44 -42.65 -7.74
C ASN A 127 7.72 -43.44 -8.08
N GLY A 128 8.56 -43.78 -7.09
CA GLY A 128 9.81 -44.50 -7.29
C GLY A 128 10.97 -43.63 -7.81
N GLU A 129 10.87 -42.31 -7.73
CA GLU A 129 11.94 -41.40 -8.14
C GLU A 129 13.06 -41.34 -7.09
N LYS A 130 14.31 -41.30 -7.54
CA LYS A 130 15.46 -41.09 -6.66
C LYS A 130 15.54 -39.62 -6.26
N VAL A 131 15.27 -39.33 -4.99
CA VAL A 131 15.33 -37.99 -4.43
C VAL A 131 16.60 -37.80 -3.58
N GLU A 132 17.32 -36.70 -3.75
CA GLU A 132 18.50 -36.38 -2.95
C GLU A 132 18.23 -35.16 -2.05
N ALA A 133 18.73 -35.17 -0.80
CA ALA A 133 18.52 -34.07 0.14
C ALA A 133 19.23 -32.75 -0.24
N PRO A 134 20.49 -32.76 -0.76
CA PRO A 134 21.20 -31.52 -1.09
C PRO A 134 20.48 -30.56 -2.06
N PRO A 135 19.88 -31.00 -3.18
CA PRO A 135 19.16 -30.09 -4.07
C PRO A 135 17.90 -29.50 -3.43
N ILE A 136 17.21 -30.27 -2.58
CA ILE A 136 16.04 -29.77 -1.84
C ILE A 136 16.46 -28.70 -0.84
N GLN A 137 17.54 -28.96 -0.09
CA GLN A 137 18.08 -28.01 0.86
C GLN A 137 18.49 -26.71 0.18
N ALA A 138 19.16 -26.79 -0.98
CA ALA A 138 19.53 -25.62 -1.77
C ALA A 138 18.30 -24.83 -2.24
N ALA A 139 17.25 -25.50 -2.72
CA ALA A 139 16.01 -24.86 -3.15
C ALA A 139 15.29 -24.15 -1.98
N ILE A 140 15.22 -24.79 -0.81
CA ILE A 140 14.65 -24.19 0.40
C ILE A 140 15.48 -22.97 0.84
N ALA A 141 16.80 -23.11 0.93
CA ALA A 141 17.69 -22.03 1.35
C ALA A 141 17.58 -20.81 0.42
N GLN A 142 17.61 -21.03 -0.90
CA GLN A 142 17.47 -19.99 -1.90
C GLN A 142 16.12 -19.27 -1.78
N ALA A 143 15.02 -20.00 -1.60
CA ALA A 143 13.69 -19.41 -1.45
C ALA A 143 13.59 -18.54 -0.18
N LEU A 144 14.16 -19.00 0.93
CA LEU A 144 14.17 -18.24 2.19
C LEU A 144 15.07 -17.00 2.11
N GLU A 145 16.21 -17.09 1.44
CA GLU A 145 17.07 -15.94 1.18
C GLU A 145 16.36 -14.89 0.31
N GLN A 146 15.70 -15.33 -0.76
CA GLN A 146 14.86 -14.45 -1.59
C GLN A 146 13.74 -13.79 -0.77
N ALA A 147 13.11 -14.53 0.14
CA ALA A 147 12.10 -13.96 1.04
C ALA A 147 12.69 -12.84 1.91
N MET A 148 13.89 -13.04 2.46
CA MET A 148 14.57 -12.01 3.25
C MET A 148 14.94 -10.78 2.42
N ASN A 149 15.35 -10.97 1.16
CA ASN A 149 15.62 -9.86 0.24
C ASN A 149 14.35 -9.05 -0.07
N ILE A 150 13.23 -9.72 -0.34
CA ILE A 150 11.92 -9.05 -0.55
C ILE A 150 11.49 -8.30 0.72
N ARG A 151 11.68 -8.90 1.89
CA ARG A 151 11.39 -8.26 3.19
C ARG A 151 12.21 -6.97 3.34
N LYS A 152 13.52 -7.02 3.10
CA LYS A 152 14.41 -5.86 3.20
C LYS A 152 13.98 -4.73 2.25
N GLN A 153 13.75 -5.05 0.98
CA GLN A 153 13.25 -4.07 -0.02
C GLN A 153 11.90 -3.48 0.40
N SER A 154 11.01 -4.28 0.98
CA SER A 154 9.71 -3.82 1.45
C SER A 154 9.84 -2.83 2.62
N ILE A 155 10.76 -3.10 3.56
CA ILE A 155 11.04 -2.21 4.68
C ILE A 155 11.60 -0.87 4.19
N GLU A 156 12.57 -0.90 3.26
CA GLU A 156 13.13 0.31 2.63
C GLU A 156 12.05 1.13 1.89
N ASN A 157 11.01 0.46 1.39
CA ASN A 157 9.92 1.11 0.68
C ASN A 157 8.89 1.79 1.59
N LYS A 158 8.87 1.45 2.89
CA LYS A 158 7.96 2.02 3.89
C LYS A 158 8.49 3.33 4.45
N ALA A 159 7.59 4.16 4.98
CA ALA A 159 7.98 5.38 5.66
C ALA A 159 8.41 5.09 7.10
N ASN A 160 9.62 5.50 7.45
CA ASN A 160 10.03 5.57 8.85
C ASN A 160 9.28 6.74 9.53
N LEU A 161 8.20 6.41 10.23
CA LEU A 161 7.35 7.33 10.98
C LEU A 161 7.00 6.69 12.32
N SER A 162 7.17 7.43 13.40
CA SER A 162 6.60 7.06 14.68
C SER A 162 5.07 7.21 14.67
N TRP A 163 4.41 6.52 15.61
CA TRP A 163 2.96 6.59 15.75
C TRP A 163 2.45 8.02 16.05
N SER A 164 3.21 8.81 16.81
CA SER A 164 2.84 10.19 17.15
C SER A 164 2.96 11.13 15.94
N GLU A 165 4.00 10.98 15.13
CA GLU A 165 4.15 11.73 13.87
C GLU A 165 3.06 11.37 12.87
N TYR A 166 2.76 10.08 12.74
CA TYR A 166 1.66 9.60 11.89
C TYR A 166 0.33 10.27 12.29
N LYS A 167 -0.01 10.30 13.58
CA LYS A 167 -1.22 10.97 14.07
C LYS A 167 -1.29 12.45 13.65
N LYS A 168 -0.18 13.20 13.80
CA LYS A 168 -0.12 14.61 13.41
C LYS A 168 -0.40 14.80 11.92
N ILE A 169 0.22 13.98 11.08
CA ILE A 169 0.01 14.01 9.62
C ILE A 169 -1.46 13.69 9.29
N ILE A 170 -2.01 12.63 9.88
CA ILE A 170 -3.40 12.23 9.65
C ILE A 170 -4.38 13.32 10.08
N ASN A 171 -4.17 14.00 11.21
CA ASN A 171 -5.05 15.09 11.63
C ASN A 171 -5.13 16.21 10.58
N SER A 172 -4.00 16.59 9.97
CA SER A 172 -3.98 17.57 8.88
C SER A 172 -4.71 17.07 7.62
N TYR A 173 -4.70 15.76 7.38
CA TYR A 173 -5.42 15.16 6.26
C TYR A 173 -6.92 15.09 6.54
N ILE A 174 -7.34 14.79 7.76
CA ILE A 174 -8.74 14.78 8.17
C ILE A 174 -9.33 16.18 8.00
N GLU A 175 -8.63 17.22 8.49
CA GLU A 175 -9.04 18.62 8.29
C GLU A 175 -9.27 18.92 6.80
N ARG A 176 -8.30 18.60 5.95
CA ARG A 176 -8.43 18.78 4.50
C ARG A 176 -9.58 17.97 3.91
N ILE A 177 -9.87 16.78 4.41
CA ILE A 177 -10.98 15.94 3.94
C ILE A 177 -12.31 16.59 4.29
N PHE A 178 -12.47 17.10 5.52
CA PHE A 178 -13.67 17.81 5.96
C PHE A 178 -13.95 19.02 5.07
N SER A 179 -12.94 19.86 4.83
CA SER A 179 -13.11 21.06 3.97
C SER A 179 -13.41 20.74 2.50
N ASN A 180 -13.03 19.55 2.03
CA ASN A 180 -13.24 19.13 0.64
C ASN A 180 -14.30 18.04 0.49
N TYR A 181 -15.06 17.72 1.54
CA TYR A 181 -16.10 16.69 1.45
C TYR A 181 -17.16 17.13 0.44
N ILE A 182 -17.72 16.18 -0.31
CA ILE A 182 -18.79 16.44 -1.27
C ILE A 182 -19.91 15.44 -0.93
N PRO A 183 -21.09 15.92 -0.48
CA PRO A 183 -22.25 15.07 -0.29
C PRO A 183 -22.62 14.32 -1.56
N VAL A 184 -23.34 13.22 -1.40
CA VAL A 184 -23.73 12.34 -2.51
C VAL A 184 -24.56 13.11 -3.53
N GLU A 185 -25.55 13.87 -3.07
CA GLU A 185 -26.44 14.67 -3.93
C GLU A 185 -25.68 15.71 -4.76
N ASP A 186 -24.72 16.40 -4.15
CA ASP A 186 -23.88 17.39 -4.84
C ASP A 186 -22.98 16.73 -5.89
N TYR A 187 -22.48 15.54 -5.60
CA TYR A 187 -21.66 14.76 -6.52
C TYR A 187 -22.48 14.31 -7.73
N GLU A 188 -23.71 13.84 -7.52
CA GLU A 188 -24.66 13.47 -8.58
C GLU A 188 -24.96 14.64 -9.51
N LYS A 189 -25.36 15.79 -8.93
CA LYS A 189 -25.65 17.02 -9.69
C LYS A 189 -24.46 17.46 -10.55
N LYS A 190 -23.24 17.39 -10.01
CA LYS A 190 -22.04 17.85 -10.69
C LYS A 190 -21.59 16.93 -11.84
N HIS A 191 -21.80 15.62 -11.70
CA HIS A 191 -21.25 14.63 -12.63
C HIS A 191 -22.31 13.95 -13.50
N GLY A 192 -23.60 14.28 -13.33
CA GLY A 192 -24.69 13.67 -14.08
C GLY A 192 -24.79 12.16 -13.81
N TRP A 193 -24.45 11.76 -12.58
CA TRP A 193 -24.48 10.36 -12.15
C TRP A 193 -25.70 10.12 -11.27
N GLU A 194 -26.28 8.92 -11.36
CA GLU A 194 -27.39 8.48 -10.53
C GLU A 194 -26.95 7.28 -9.69
N LEU A 195 -27.09 7.37 -8.37
CA LEU A 195 -26.86 6.27 -7.46
C LEU A 195 -27.92 5.18 -7.66
N ARG A 196 -27.50 4.09 -8.29
CA ARG A 196 -28.31 2.86 -8.42
C ARG A 196 -27.84 1.84 -7.39
N ALA A 197 -28.18 2.06 -6.13
CA ALA A 197 -27.88 1.12 -5.06
C ALA A 197 -29.19 0.56 -4.47
N PRO A 198 -29.29 -0.75 -4.21
CA PRO A 198 -30.43 -1.30 -3.48
C PRO A 198 -30.43 -0.71 -2.05
N VAL A 199 -31.59 -0.19 -1.65
CA VAL A 199 -31.79 0.63 -0.43
C VAL A 199 -31.31 -0.09 0.83
N ASP A 200 -31.40 -1.42 0.89
CA ASP A 200 -31.00 -2.21 2.07
C ASP A 200 -29.48 -2.34 2.28
N TRP A 201 -28.66 -2.04 1.26
CA TRP A 201 -27.20 -2.28 1.29
C TRP A 201 -26.37 -0.99 1.30
N TRP A 202 -27.03 0.17 1.29
CA TRP A 202 -26.38 1.46 1.14
C TRP A 202 -26.86 2.44 2.19
N SER A 203 -25.92 3.24 2.70
CA SER A 203 -26.24 4.46 3.45
C SER A 203 -25.21 5.53 3.13
N GLU A 204 -25.58 6.79 3.34
CA GLU A 204 -24.68 7.94 3.20
C GLU A 204 -23.43 7.81 4.07
N ASP A 205 -23.56 7.21 5.26
CA ASP A 205 -22.42 6.89 6.12
C ASP A 205 -21.42 5.95 5.45
N HIS A 206 -21.89 4.93 4.72
CA HIS A 206 -20.98 4.07 3.96
C HIS A 206 -20.24 4.85 2.89
N TYR A 207 -20.90 5.81 2.23
CA TYR A 207 -20.27 6.72 1.28
C TYR A 207 -19.23 7.60 1.97
N ALA A 208 -19.57 8.26 3.08
CA ALA A 208 -18.69 9.14 3.84
C ALA A 208 -17.45 8.38 4.36
N ILE A 209 -17.63 7.19 4.94
CA ILE A 209 -16.52 6.33 5.40
C ILE A 209 -15.61 6.00 4.21
N LYS A 210 -16.18 5.56 3.08
CA LYS A 210 -15.40 5.22 1.88
C LYS A 210 -14.65 6.43 1.33
N TYR A 211 -15.28 7.60 1.30
CA TYR A 211 -14.67 8.85 0.88
C TYR A 211 -13.44 9.16 1.74
N MET A 212 -13.63 9.22 3.07
CA MET A 212 -12.55 9.49 4.03
C MET A 212 -11.40 8.49 3.90
N CYS A 213 -11.71 7.18 3.95
CA CYS A 213 -10.70 6.12 3.88
C CYS A 213 -9.90 6.14 2.56
N THR A 214 -10.56 6.45 1.45
CA THR A 214 -9.92 6.58 0.13
C THR A 214 -8.98 7.78 0.10
N CYS A 215 -9.43 8.94 0.57
CA CYS A 215 -8.61 10.15 0.65
C CYS A 215 -7.39 9.96 1.54
N ILE A 216 -7.56 9.37 2.74
CA ILE A 216 -6.46 9.11 3.67
C ILE A 216 -5.42 8.17 3.04
N THR A 217 -5.86 7.07 2.42
CA THR A 217 -4.97 6.15 1.71
C THR A 217 -4.21 6.88 0.60
N GLY A 218 -4.91 7.71 -0.17
CA GLY A 218 -4.33 8.49 -1.26
C GLY A 218 -3.26 9.48 -0.78
N TYR A 219 -3.58 10.26 0.26
CA TYR A 219 -2.65 11.22 0.84
C TYR A 219 -1.42 10.54 1.45
N MET A 220 -1.60 9.45 2.20
CA MET A 220 -0.46 8.72 2.76
C MET A 220 0.40 8.05 1.68
N ARG A 221 -0.19 7.51 0.61
CA ARG A 221 0.59 6.99 -0.53
C ARG A 221 1.38 8.09 -1.23
N ASN A 222 0.78 9.27 -1.42
CA ASN A 222 1.48 10.43 -1.97
C ASN A 222 2.64 10.85 -1.05
N TYR A 223 2.41 10.89 0.27
CA TYR A 223 3.44 11.19 1.25
C TYR A 223 4.65 10.25 1.17
N VAL A 224 4.40 8.93 1.15
CA VAL A 224 5.46 7.92 1.02
C VAL A 224 6.20 8.05 -0.31
N ARG A 225 5.47 8.28 -1.41
CA ARG A 225 6.06 8.49 -2.74
C ARG A 225 6.95 9.72 -2.78
N ASP A 226 6.48 10.83 -2.23
CA ASP A 226 7.14 12.14 -2.35
C ASP A 226 8.36 12.27 -1.42
N ARG A 227 8.47 11.43 -0.38
CA ARG A 227 9.68 11.25 0.43
C ARG A 227 10.84 10.60 -0.32
N LYS A 228 10.56 9.74 -1.32
CA LYS A 228 11.62 9.06 -2.07
C LYS A 228 12.24 10.05 -3.05
N PRO A 229 13.59 10.08 -3.18
CA PRO A 229 14.23 10.89 -4.20
C PRO A 229 13.68 10.46 -5.56
N LYS A 230 13.12 11.42 -6.30
CA LYS A 230 12.59 11.14 -7.64
C LYS A 230 13.76 10.69 -8.50
N ALA A 231 13.66 9.47 -9.04
CA ALA A 231 14.64 8.95 -9.97
C ALA A 231 14.88 10.00 -11.06
N VAL A 232 16.15 10.37 -11.21
CA VAL A 232 16.57 11.33 -12.21
C VAL A 232 16.35 10.67 -13.57
N LYS A 233 15.38 11.18 -14.33
CA LYS A 233 15.04 10.60 -15.62
C LYS A 233 15.89 11.25 -16.70
N GLU A 234 16.66 10.45 -17.40
CA GLU A 234 17.52 10.88 -18.50
C GLU A 234 16.91 10.49 -19.85
N LYS A 235 17.07 11.36 -20.85
CA LYS A 235 16.80 11.03 -22.25
C LYS A 235 17.72 11.81 -23.16
N LEU A 236 17.85 11.32 -24.39
CA LEU A 236 18.62 12.00 -25.43
C LEU A 236 17.79 13.12 -26.05
N CYS A 237 18.43 14.26 -26.32
CA CYS A 237 17.82 15.36 -27.06
C CYS A 237 17.58 14.97 -28.51
N SER A 238 16.37 15.20 -29.04
CA SER A 238 16.07 14.86 -30.45
C SER A 238 16.86 15.70 -31.48
N LEU A 239 17.52 16.79 -31.06
CA LEU A 239 18.33 17.65 -31.94
C LEU A 239 19.84 17.38 -31.78
N CYS A 240 20.39 17.59 -30.58
CA CYS A 240 21.83 17.43 -30.35
C CYS A 240 22.24 16.01 -29.94
N LYS A 241 21.28 15.10 -29.69
CA LYS A 241 21.51 13.73 -29.21
C LYS A 241 22.26 13.60 -27.87
N GLU A 242 22.55 14.70 -27.18
CA GLU A 242 23.13 14.66 -25.83
C GLU A 242 22.10 14.22 -24.79
N SER A 243 22.55 13.51 -23.76
CA SER A 243 21.72 13.14 -22.61
C SER A 243 21.38 14.38 -21.79
N PHE A 244 20.12 14.48 -21.36
CA PHE A 244 19.69 15.53 -20.46
C PHE A 244 18.62 15.04 -19.49
N PHE A 245 18.58 15.67 -18.33
CA PHE A 245 17.62 15.39 -17.28
C PHE A 245 16.26 16.02 -17.61
N TYR A 246 15.18 15.24 -17.46
CA TYR A 246 13.84 15.72 -17.75
C TYR A 246 12.87 15.53 -16.58
N LYS A 247 12.05 16.57 -16.36
CA LYS A 247 10.95 16.56 -15.38
C LYS A 247 9.62 16.07 -15.97
N SER A 248 9.46 16.13 -17.30
CA SER A 248 8.26 15.70 -18.03
C SER A 248 8.64 14.85 -19.24
N SER A 249 7.95 13.71 -19.42
CA SER A 249 8.15 12.81 -20.56
C SER A 249 7.95 13.52 -21.89
N LYS A 250 7.04 14.50 -21.95
CA LYS A 250 6.72 15.30 -23.16
C LYS A 250 7.84 16.22 -23.63
N ARG A 251 8.88 16.47 -22.83
CA ARG A 251 10.01 17.32 -23.24
C ARG A 251 10.83 16.58 -24.31
N LEU A 252 11.16 17.19 -25.45
CA LEU A 252 11.95 16.52 -26.51
C LEU A 252 13.40 17.04 -26.62
N TYR A 253 13.65 18.24 -26.08
CA TYR A 253 14.91 18.95 -26.27
C TYR A 253 15.58 19.30 -24.94
N CYS A 254 16.92 19.34 -24.93
CA CYS A 254 17.71 19.94 -23.86
C CYS A 254 17.44 21.47 -23.79
N ASP A 255 17.85 22.12 -22.69
CA ASP A 255 17.50 23.54 -22.47
C ASP A 255 18.10 24.47 -23.55
N SER A 256 19.31 24.18 -24.02
CA SER A 256 19.97 24.92 -25.10
C SER A 256 19.19 24.81 -26.42
N CYS A 257 18.90 23.57 -26.87
CA CYS A 257 18.13 23.32 -28.09
C CYS A 257 16.71 23.88 -28.02
N LYS A 258 16.05 23.81 -26.86
CA LYS A 258 14.73 24.42 -26.64
C LYS A 258 14.78 25.93 -26.83
N LYS A 259 15.77 26.60 -26.24
CA LYS A 259 15.96 28.06 -26.34
C LYS A 259 16.21 28.48 -27.79
N GLN A 260 17.04 27.75 -28.54
CA GLN A 260 17.28 28.00 -29.96
C GLN A 260 15.99 27.88 -30.79
N LYS A 261 15.19 26.82 -30.58
CA LYS A 261 13.91 26.64 -31.27
C LYS A 261 12.92 27.77 -30.98
N GLN A 262 12.87 28.22 -29.71
CA GLN A 262 12.01 29.33 -29.30
C GLN A 262 12.42 30.64 -29.98
N LEU A 263 13.72 30.94 -30.04
CA LEU A 263 14.24 32.12 -30.74
C LEU A 263 13.95 32.08 -32.25
N LEU A 264 14.09 30.92 -32.89
CA LEU A 264 13.74 30.73 -34.30
C LEU A 264 12.24 30.97 -34.55
N TRP A 265 11.39 30.41 -33.69
CA TRP A 265 9.95 30.63 -33.77
C TRP A 265 9.58 32.11 -33.58
N GLN A 266 10.16 32.79 -32.59
CA GLN A 266 9.95 34.23 -32.38
C GLN A 266 10.38 35.07 -33.58
N LYS A 267 11.57 34.81 -34.15
CA LYS A 267 12.05 35.48 -35.37
C LYS A 267 11.12 35.26 -36.55
N ASN A 268 10.62 34.03 -36.75
CA ASN A 268 9.71 33.71 -37.85
C ASN A 268 8.32 34.33 -37.65
N SER A 269 7.82 34.40 -36.41
CA SER A 269 6.56 35.05 -36.08
C SER A 269 6.62 36.56 -36.36
N MET A 270 7.70 37.22 -35.92
CA MET A 270 7.97 38.65 -36.19
C MET A 270 8.10 38.94 -37.70
N LYS A 271 8.74 38.05 -38.47
CA LYS A 271 8.82 38.17 -39.92
C LYS A 271 7.45 38.04 -40.60
N LYS A 272 6.55 37.20 -40.07
CA LYS A 272 5.18 37.07 -40.58
C LYS A 272 4.32 38.28 -40.24
N SER A 273 4.46 38.86 -39.05
CA SER A 273 3.69 40.05 -38.66
C SER A 273 4.13 41.30 -39.43
N ARG A 274 5.40 41.40 -39.82
CA ARG A 274 5.93 42.51 -40.65
C ARG A 274 5.58 42.42 -42.14
N LYS A 275 5.04 41.27 -42.59
CA LYS A 275 4.60 41.04 -43.97
C LYS A 275 3.08 41.16 -44.15
N LYS A 276 2.35 41.41 -43.06
CA LYS A 276 0.96 41.88 -43.09
C LYS A 276 0.97 43.39 -42.94
#